data_AF-A0ABC8M2J5-F1
#
_entry.id   AF-A0ABC8M2J5-F1
#
_cell.length_a   1.000
_cell.length_b   1.000
_cell.length_c   1.000
_cell.angle_alpha   90.00
_cell.angle_beta   90.00
_cell.angle_gamma   90.00
#
_symmetry.space_group_name_H-M   'P 1'
#
loop_
_entity.id
_entity.type
_entity.pdbx_description
1 polymer ?
#
loop_
_entity_poly.entity_id
_entity_poly.type
_entity_poly.pdbx_seq_one_letter_code
_entity_poly.pdbx_strand_id
1 'polypeptide(L)'
;MRPPLERNLAITDFTMEPRVPTTEEVMNNLREATYRYANMADPKESPARRQRVLSDEEGLREATAEKIIATASRNVEEARIERSLSQDLVLTQQKENANDIPPPWPNQEVSTPTAPKRHCGIPGWTRRMSANMDFHMPHQSNQHNEGETHQRF
;
A
#
# COMPACT_ATOMS: atom_id res chain seq x y z
N MET A 1 -4.69 31.40 23.88
CA MET A 1 -5.80 31.06 22.96
C MET A 1 -5.28 30.01 21.98
N ARG A 2 -5.72 28.76 22.08
CA ARG A 2 -5.34 27.68 21.14
C ARG A 2 -6.41 27.67 20.03
N PRO A 3 -6.04 27.78 18.74
CA PRO A 3 -7.02 27.65 17.67
C PRO A 3 -7.67 26.26 17.71
N PRO A 4 -8.97 26.13 17.39
CA PRO A 4 -9.68 24.87 17.44
C PRO A 4 -9.07 23.85 16.48
N LEU A 5 -8.86 22.63 16.98
CA LEU A 5 -8.23 21.49 16.30
C LEU A 5 -9.23 20.77 15.37
N GLU A 6 -10.01 21.54 14.59
CA GLU A 6 -11.11 21.02 13.75
C GLU A 6 -10.99 21.52 12.30
N ARG A 7 -9.78 21.82 11.85
CA ARG A 7 -9.54 22.03 10.41
C ARG A 7 -9.47 20.68 9.73
N ASN A 8 -10.64 20.26 9.26
CA ASN A 8 -10.96 19.31 8.20
C ASN A 8 -9.74 18.66 7.54
N LEU A 9 -9.52 17.38 7.85
CA LEU A 9 -8.98 16.42 6.91
C LEU A 9 -10.10 16.17 5.90
N ALA A 10 -10.27 17.02 4.89
CA ALA A 10 -11.25 16.70 3.86
C ALA A 10 -10.81 15.38 3.20
N ILE A 11 -11.76 14.51 2.87
CA ILE A 11 -11.46 13.23 2.21
C ILE A 11 -10.61 13.44 0.94
N THR A 12 -10.73 14.63 0.34
CA THR A 12 -9.98 15.09 -0.83
C THR A 12 -8.56 15.60 -0.53
N ASP A 13 -8.20 15.91 0.72
CA ASP A 13 -6.88 16.48 1.05
C ASP A 13 -5.76 15.43 1.01
N PHE A 14 -6.11 14.14 0.98
CA PHE A 14 -5.17 13.02 0.98
C PHE A 14 -5.21 12.17 -0.28
N THR A 15 -6.03 12.52 -1.27
CA THR A 15 -6.06 11.78 -2.53
C THR A 15 -4.87 12.24 -3.39
N MET A 16 -3.70 11.65 -3.14
CA MET A 16 -2.67 11.62 -4.17
C MET A 16 -3.26 10.87 -5.36
N GLU A 17 -3.48 11.58 -6.46
CA GLU A 17 -3.92 10.92 -7.68
C GLU A 17 -2.87 9.87 -8.06
N PRO A 18 -3.30 8.62 -8.34
CA PRO A 18 -2.37 7.59 -8.76
C PRO A 18 -1.72 8.05 -10.07
N ARG A 19 -0.40 8.20 -10.05
CA ARG A 19 0.42 8.55 -11.20
C ARG A 19 1.45 7.46 -11.45
N VAL A 20 1.82 7.27 -12.71
CA VAL A 20 2.94 6.39 -13.06
C VAL A 20 4.24 7.09 -12.65
N PRO A 21 5.07 6.49 -11.78
CA PRO A 21 6.34 7.08 -11.39
C PRO A 21 7.31 7.05 -12.59
N THR A 22 8.23 8.03 -12.64
CA THR A 22 9.24 8.06 -13.69
C THR A 22 10.33 7.02 -13.43
N THR A 23 11.06 6.61 -14.47
CA THR A 23 12.19 5.68 -14.32
C THR A 23 13.25 6.22 -13.36
N GLU A 24 13.53 7.53 -13.42
CA GLU A 24 14.48 8.18 -12.52
C GLU A 24 14.02 8.10 -11.05
N GLU A 25 12.74 8.38 -10.78
CA GLU A 25 12.16 8.28 -9.43
C GLU A 25 12.30 6.85 -8.88
N VAL A 26 11.94 5.85 -9.69
CA VAL A 26 12.02 4.44 -9.27
C VAL A 26 13.46 4.03 -9.03
N MET A 27 14.38 4.36 -9.94
CA MET A 27 15.81 4.05 -9.77
C MET A 27 16.40 4.76 -8.55
N ASN A 28 16.01 6.00 -8.28
CA ASN A 28 16.43 6.71 -7.08
C ASN A 28 15.94 6.03 -5.80
N ASN A 29 14.67 5.63 -5.77
CA ASN A 29 14.09 4.92 -4.63
C ASN A 29 14.77 3.56 -4.39
N LEU A 30 15.12 2.83 -5.46
CA LEU A 30 15.85 1.57 -5.36
C LEU A 30 17.26 1.77 -4.80
N ARG A 31 17.97 2.83 -5.24
CA ARG A 31 19.27 3.21 -4.67
C ARG A 31 19.15 3.56 -3.19
N GLU A 32 18.14 4.34 -2.81
CA GLU A 32 17.92 4.72 -1.42
C GLU A 32 17.59 3.49 -0.54
N ALA A 33 16.73 2.59 -1.01
CA ALA A 33 16.42 1.35 -0.31
C ALA A 33 17.68 0.50 -0.11
N THR A 34 18.51 0.39 -1.15
CA THR A 34 19.80 -0.31 -1.09
C THR A 34 20.74 0.34 -0.07
N TYR A 35 20.83 1.67 -0.06
CA TYR A 35 21.62 2.42 0.91
C TYR A 35 21.16 2.16 2.35
N ARG A 36 19.84 2.23 2.61
CA ARG A 36 19.28 1.96 3.93
C ARG A 36 19.53 0.51 4.38
N TYR A 37 19.44 -0.44 3.45
CA TYR A 37 19.71 -1.86 3.72
C TYR A 37 21.18 -2.12 4.05
N ALA A 38 22.11 -1.50 3.32
CA ALA A 38 23.55 -1.64 3.54
C ALA A 38 24.03 -0.98 4.84
N ASN A 39 23.38 0.10 5.26
CA ASN A 39 23.74 0.90 6.43
C ASN A 39 22.94 0.58 7.70
N MET A 40 22.49 -0.68 7.86
CA MET A 40 21.88 -1.07 9.13
C MET A 40 22.86 -0.98 10.31
N ALA A 41 22.32 -0.72 11.50
CA ALA A 41 23.09 -0.49 12.72
C ALA A 41 23.88 -1.71 13.22
N ASP A 42 23.55 -2.92 12.76
CA ASP A 42 24.27 -4.13 13.16
C ASP A 42 25.63 -4.24 12.42
N PRO A 43 26.75 -4.14 13.15
CA PRO A 43 28.08 -4.12 12.55
C PRO A 43 28.53 -5.48 12.00
N LYS A 44 27.90 -6.61 12.39
CA LYS A 44 28.21 -7.93 11.82
C LYS A 44 27.48 -8.16 10.51
N GLU A 45 26.25 -7.67 10.43
CA GLU A 45 25.39 -7.78 9.25
C GLU A 45 25.77 -6.77 8.15
N SER A 46 26.16 -5.54 8.50
CA SER A 46 26.45 -4.49 7.50
C SER A 46 27.53 -4.89 6.47
N PRO A 47 28.69 -5.48 6.84
CA PRO A 47 29.67 -5.98 5.87
C PRO A 47 29.09 -7.07 4.95
N ALA A 48 28.39 -8.06 5.51
CA ALA A 48 27.79 -9.15 4.74
C ALA A 48 26.72 -8.63 3.76
N ARG A 49 25.92 -7.64 4.18
CA ARG A 49 24.89 -7.00 3.34
C ARG A 49 25.49 -6.16 2.22
N ARG A 50 26.53 -5.38 2.50
CA ARG A 50 27.27 -4.64 1.47
C ARG A 50 27.82 -5.58 0.40
N GLN A 51 28.34 -6.75 0.81
CA GLN A 51 28.86 -7.74 -0.12
C GLN A 51 27.78 -8.33 -1.04
N ARG A 52 26.58 -8.61 -0.50
CA ARG A 52 25.44 -9.05 -1.31
C ARG A 52 25.00 -7.97 -2.29
N VAL A 53 24.87 -6.72 -1.82
CA VAL A 53 24.48 -5.59 -2.67
C VAL A 53 25.42 -5.46 -3.85
N LEU A 54 26.74 -5.40 -3.62
CA LEU A 54 27.77 -5.27 -4.67
C LEU A 54 27.73 -6.40 -5.71
N SER A 55 27.21 -7.59 -5.36
CA SER A 55 27.15 -8.73 -6.28
C SER A 55 25.94 -8.68 -7.22
N ASP A 56 24.89 -7.92 -6.85
CA ASP A 56 23.59 -7.94 -7.53
C ASP A 56 23.29 -6.64 -8.34
N GLU A 57 24.26 -5.72 -8.51
CA GLU A 57 23.97 -4.28 -8.66
C GLU A 57 23.41 -3.80 -10.00
N GLU A 58 23.86 -4.29 -11.15
CA GLU A 58 23.63 -3.53 -12.39
C GLU A 58 22.29 -3.90 -13.07
N GLY A 59 22.08 -5.17 -13.44
CA GLY A 59 20.92 -5.56 -14.25
C GLY A 59 19.61 -5.79 -13.48
N LEU A 60 19.70 -6.17 -12.21
CA LEU A 60 18.51 -6.53 -11.42
C LEU A 60 17.65 -5.30 -11.09
N ARG A 61 18.27 -4.14 -10.88
CA ARG A 61 17.57 -2.89 -10.56
C ARG A 61 16.77 -2.37 -11.75
N GLU A 62 17.36 -2.39 -12.93
CA GLU A 62 16.70 -1.93 -14.16
C GLU A 62 15.47 -2.79 -14.46
N ALA A 63 15.62 -4.12 -14.42
CA ALA A 63 14.50 -5.05 -14.59
C ALA A 63 13.40 -4.86 -13.52
N THR A 64 13.81 -4.55 -12.29
CA THR A 64 12.85 -4.23 -11.21
C THR A 64 12.14 -2.90 -11.46
N ALA A 65 12.86 -1.89 -11.96
CA ALA A 65 12.28 -0.59 -12.27
C ALA A 65 11.24 -0.70 -13.39
N GLU A 66 11.54 -1.44 -14.46
CA GLU A 66 10.59 -1.73 -15.54
C GLU A 66 9.32 -2.39 -15.00
N LYS A 67 9.47 -3.40 -14.13
CA LYS A 67 8.34 -4.10 -13.51
C LYS A 67 7.48 -3.19 -12.64
N ILE A 68 8.11 -2.30 -11.87
CA ILE A 68 7.42 -1.31 -11.04
C ILE A 68 6.61 -0.35 -11.92
N ILE A 69 7.23 0.20 -12.97
CA ILE A 69 6.57 1.14 -13.88
C ILE A 69 5.40 0.46 -14.61
N ALA A 70 5.59 -0.76 -15.12
CA ALA A 70 4.54 -1.53 -15.77
C ALA A 70 3.35 -1.79 -14.82
N THR A 71 3.63 -2.18 -13.57
CA THR A 71 2.60 -2.40 -12.55
C THR A 71 1.89 -1.09 -12.19
N ALA A 72 2.63 0.00 -11.99
CA ALA A 72 2.05 1.30 -11.70
C ALA A 72 1.16 1.81 -12.85
N SER A 73 1.59 1.62 -14.09
CA SER A 73 0.81 1.97 -15.29
C SER A 73 -0.53 1.24 -15.33
N ARG A 74 -0.53 -0.06 -15.02
CA ARG A 74 -1.76 -0.85 -14.91
C ARG A 74 -2.66 -0.32 -13.79
N ASN A 75 -2.11 -0.08 -12.60
CA ASN A 75 -2.88 0.39 -11.45
C ASN A 75 -3.53 1.77 -11.68
N VAL A 76 -2.85 2.66 -12.41
CA VAL A 76 -3.39 3.98 -12.79
C VAL A 76 -4.59 3.81 -13.72
N GLU A 77 -4.51 2.91 -14.69
CA GLU A 77 -5.62 2.64 -15.61
C GLU A 77 -6.80 2.00 -14.88
N GLU A 78 -6.55 1.03 -14.00
CA GLU A 78 -7.59 0.42 -13.16
C GLU A 78 -8.31 1.46 -12.29
N ALA A 79 -7.55 2.35 -11.63
CA ALA A 79 -8.13 3.42 -10.82
C ALA A 79 -8.92 4.43 -11.66
N ARG A 80 -8.52 4.67 -12.92
CA ARG A 80 -9.27 5.53 -13.86
C ARG A 80 -10.61 4.89 -14.23
N ILE A 81 -10.61 3.60 -14.54
CA ILE A 81 -11.83 2.84 -14.86
C ILE A 81 -12.78 2.85 -13.66
N GLU A 82 -12.29 2.55 -12.45
CA GLU A 82 -13.10 2.54 -11.23
C GLU A 82 -13.75 3.91 -10.95
N ARG A 83 -12.98 5.00 -11.14
CA ARG A 83 -13.51 6.36 -11.01
C ARG A 83 -14.60 6.66 -12.04
N SER A 84 -14.43 6.20 -13.28
CA SER A 84 -15.45 6.40 -14.32
C SER A 84 -16.77 5.69 -14.00
N LEU A 85 -16.71 4.43 -13.54
CA LEU A 85 -17.88 3.65 -13.13
C LEU A 85 -18.60 4.28 -11.92
N SER A 86 -17.83 4.84 -10.99
CA SER A 86 -18.37 5.52 -9.81
C SER A 86 -19.14 6.80 -10.17
N GLN A 87 -18.71 7.52 -11.21
CA GLN A 87 -19.41 8.73 -11.68
C GLN A 87 -20.75 8.40 -12.37
N ASP A 88 -20.81 7.32 -13.15
CA ASP A 88 -22.05 6.88 -13.82
C ASP A 88 -23.14 6.42 -12.82
N LEU A 89 -22.72 5.80 -11.71
CA LEU A 89 -23.62 5.41 -10.61
C LEU A 89 -24.20 6.62 -9.85
N VAL A 90 -23.43 7.70 -9.69
CA VAL A 90 -23.92 8.93 -9.06
C VAL A 90 -24.94 9.66 -9.95
N LEU A 91 -24.75 9.63 -11.28
CA LEU A 91 -25.65 10.30 -12.22
C LEU A 91 -27.02 9.62 -12.34
N THR A 92 -27.09 8.30 -12.18
CA THR A 92 -28.34 7.52 -12.24
C THR A 92 -29.19 7.69 -10.98
N GLN A 93 -28.59 7.94 -9.82
CA GLN A 93 -29.32 8.13 -8.56
C GLN A 93 -29.97 9.52 -8.43
N GLN A 94 -29.49 10.55 -9.16
CA GLN A 94 -30.13 11.87 -9.18
C GLN A 94 -31.40 11.94 -10.04
N LYS A 95 -31.54 11.08 -11.06
CA LYS A 95 -32.71 11.10 -11.95
C LYS A 95 -33.96 10.48 -11.33
N GLU A 96 -33.80 9.70 -10.26
CA GLU A 96 -34.91 9.03 -9.57
C GLU A 96 -35.41 9.77 -8.33
N ASN A 97 -34.77 10.89 -7.94
CA ASN A 97 -35.15 11.67 -6.75
C ASN A 97 -35.90 12.98 -7.08
N ALA A 98 -36.42 13.12 -8.31
CA ALA A 98 -37.19 14.30 -8.72
C ALA A 98 -38.71 14.18 -8.49
N ASN A 99 -39.20 13.05 -7.94
CA ASN A 99 -40.65 12.79 -7.82
C ASN A 99 -41.19 12.62 -6.39
N ASP A 100 -40.35 12.65 -5.36
CA ASP A 100 -40.84 12.62 -3.97
C ASP A 100 -40.43 13.90 -3.23
N ILE A 101 -41.06 15.01 -3.60
CA ILE A 101 -41.21 16.16 -2.70
C ILE A 101 -42.38 15.79 -1.77
N PRO A 102 -42.15 15.35 -0.51
CA PRO A 102 -43.23 15.33 0.45
C PRO A 102 -43.72 16.78 0.66
N PRO A 103 -45.04 17.01 0.76
CA PRO A 103 -45.60 18.33 0.95
C PRO A 103 -45.00 19.00 2.21
N PRO A 104 -44.88 20.35 2.22
CA PRO A 104 -44.33 21.07 3.35
C PRO A 104 -45.20 20.82 4.59
N TRP A 105 -44.60 20.22 5.62
CA TRP A 105 -45.23 20.04 6.91
C TRP A 105 -45.37 21.40 7.59
N PRO A 106 -46.49 21.68 8.29
CA PRO A 106 -46.64 22.90 9.05
C PRO A 106 -45.70 22.89 10.26
N ASN A 107 -45.08 24.06 10.51
CA ASN A 107 -44.16 24.35 11.60
C ASN A 107 -44.56 23.68 12.93
N GLN A 108 -43.76 22.70 13.37
CA GLN A 108 -43.78 22.24 14.75
C GLN A 108 -42.62 22.85 15.52
N GLU A 109 -43.01 23.48 16.61
CA GLU A 109 -42.21 24.34 17.45
C GLU A 109 -41.07 23.59 18.15
N VAL A 110 -40.05 24.40 18.42
CA VAL A 110 -38.91 24.20 19.29
C VAL A 110 -39.18 23.24 20.45
N SER A 111 -38.39 22.17 20.54
CA SER A 111 -38.07 21.56 21.84
C SER A 111 -36.61 21.10 21.87
N THR A 112 -35.97 21.56 22.93
CA THR A 112 -34.54 21.53 23.29
C THR A 112 -33.95 20.11 23.40
N PRO A 113 -32.68 19.89 23.03
CA PRO A 113 -31.97 18.65 23.36
C PRO A 113 -31.36 18.69 24.77
N THR A 114 -31.80 17.77 25.62
CA THR A 114 -31.13 17.39 26.88
C THR A 114 -29.96 16.44 26.58
N ALA A 115 -28.87 16.65 27.32
CA ALA A 115 -27.53 16.08 27.13
C ALA A 115 -27.40 14.53 27.36
N PRO A 116 -26.23 13.91 27.08
CA PRO A 116 -26.09 12.55 26.58
C PRO A 116 -25.79 11.48 27.63
N LYS A 117 -26.10 10.22 27.32
CA LYS A 117 -25.66 9.04 28.10
C LYS A 117 -24.64 8.23 27.31
N ARG A 118 -23.42 8.25 27.82
CA ARG A 118 -22.22 7.54 27.36
C ARG A 118 -22.47 6.03 27.45
N HIS A 119 -22.20 5.29 26.38
CA HIS A 119 -21.92 3.86 26.48
C HIS A 119 -20.55 3.57 25.86
N CYS A 120 -19.54 3.62 26.71
CA CYS A 120 -18.24 3.03 26.46
C CYS A 120 -18.42 1.50 26.48
N GLY A 121 -18.30 0.87 25.32
CA GLY A 121 -18.18 -0.58 25.18
C GLY A 121 -16.96 -0.86 24.33
N ILE A 122 -15.83 -1.13 24.98
CA ILE A 122 -14.63 -1.69 24.35
C ILE A 122 -14.66 -3.18 24.68
N PRO A 123 -15.07 -4.08 23.77
CA PRO A 123 -14.90 -5.51 23.96
C PRO A 123 -13.43 -5.87 23.76
N GLY A 124 -12.89 -6.55 24.75
CA GLY A 124 -11.46 -6.76 24.96
C GLY A 124 -10.76 -7.56 23.86
N TRP A 125 -9.54 -7.12 23.57
CA TRP A 125 -8.56 -7.89 22.82
C TRP A 125 -7.92 -8.91 23.77
N THR A 126 -8.60 -10.04 23.94
CA THR A 126 -7.98 -11.32 24.29
C THR A 126 -7.78 -12.08 22.99
N ARG A 127 -6.76 -12.86 22.71
CA ARG A 127 -5.58 -13.32 23.44
C ARG A 127 -4.87 -14.22 22.41
N ARG A 128 -3.59 -13.95 22.18
CA ARG A 128 -2.51 -14.89 21.87
C ARG A 128 -2.92 -16.34 21.62
N MET A 129 -2.73 -16.83 20.40
CA MET A 129 -2.29 -18.22 20.15
C MET A 129 -1.11 -18.17 19.20
N SER A 130 0.07 -18.46 19.75
CA SER A 130 1.27 -18.83 19.01
C SER A 130 1.02 -20.20 18.39
N ALA A 131 0.88 -20.26 17.06
CA ALA A 131 0.96 -21.51 16.34
C ALA A 131 2.43 -21.75 15.97
N ASN A 132 3.00 -22.81 16.54
CA ASN A 132 4.26 -23.42 16.12
C ASN A 132 4.25 -23.60 14.60
N MET A 133 5.14 -22.90 13.91
CA MET A 133 5.51 -23.27 12.54
C MET A 133 6.70 -24.21 12.68
N ASP A 134 6.41 -25.52 12.70
CA ASP A 134 7.40 -26.56 12.47
C ASP A 134 7.95 -26.40 11.05
N PHE A 135 9.03 -25.62 10.93
CA PHE A 135 9.72 -25.36 9.69
C PHE A 135 10.60 -26.58 9.35
N HIS A 136 9.97 -27.59 8.75
CA HIS A 136 10.69 -28.71 8.15
C HIS A 136 11.37 -28.22 6.86
N MET A 137 12.65 -27.83 6.95
CA MET A 137 13.47 -27.56 5.76
C MET A 137 13.91 -28.87 5.11
N PRO A 138 13.55 -29.15 3.84
CA PRO A 138 14.16 -30.25 3.10
C PRO A 138 15.60 -29.88 2.75
N HIS A 139 16.54 -30.71 3.20
CA HIS A 139 17.92 -30.75 2.71
C HIS A 139 17.89 -31.15 1.23
N GLN A 140 18.07 -30.19 0.31
CA GLN A 140 18.38 -30.53 -1.07
C GLN A 140 19.88 -30.77 -1.18
N SER A 141 20.24 -32.05 -1.27
CA SER A 141 21.57 -32.51 -1.63
C SER A 141 21.88 -32.07 -3.06
N ASN A 142 22.81 -31.13 -3.21
CA ASN A 142 23.28 -30.65 -4.50
C ASN A 142 24.30 -31.67 -5.05
N GLN A 143 23.87 -32.55 -5.96
CA GLN A 143 24.79 -33.44 -6.67
C GLN A 143 25.58 -32.61 -7.68
N HIS A 144 26.88 -32.49 -7.43
CA HIS A 144 27.89 -32.13 -8.42
C HIS A 144 27.85 -33.15 -9.55
N ASN A 145 27.60 -32.71 -10.78
CA ASN A 145 28.06 -33.42 -11.97
C ASN A 145 29.16 -32.59 -12.59
N GLU A 146 30.37 -33.12 -12.49
CA GLU A 146 31.58 -32.55 -13.07
C GLU A 146 31.51 -32.73 -14.58
N GLY A 147 31.51 -31.62 -15.30
CA GLY A 147 31.58 -31.57 -16.75
C GLY A 147 32.95 -32.02 -17.22
N GLU A 148 32.98 -33.25 -17.73
CA GLU A 148 34.08 -33.92 -18.39
C GLU A 148 34.66 -33.09 -19.55
N THR A 149 35.86 -32.55 -19.36
CA THR A 149 36.65 -31.92 -20.44
C THR A 149 37.33 -32.99 -21.28
N HIS A 150 36.79 -33.30 -22.46
CA HIS A 150 37.52 -34.01 -23.50
C HIS A 150 38.08 -33.00 -24.51
N GLN A 151 39.33 -32.58 -24.28
CA GLN A 151 40.24 -32.20 -25.36
C GLN A 151 40.76 -33.49 -26.00
N ARG A 152 40.62 -33.62 -27.32
CA ARG A 152 41.60 -34.33 -28.14
C ARG A 152 41.81 -33.60 -29.46
N PHE A 153 43.10 -33.61 -29.80
CA PHE A 153 43.83 -33.02 -30.92
C PHE A 153 43.25 -33.32 -32.30
#